data_AF-A0A2Y9TFY2-F1
#
_entry.id   AF-A0A2Y9TFY2-F1
#
_cell.length_a   1.000
_cell.length_b   1.000
_cell.length_c   1.000
_cell.angle_alpha   90.00
_cell.angle_beta   90.00
_cell.angle_gamma   90.00
#
_symmetry.space_group_name_H-M   'P 1'
#
loop_
_entity.id
_entity.type
_entity.pdbx_description
1 polymer ?
#
loop_
_entity_poly.entity_id
_entity_poly.type
_entity_poly.pdbx_seq_one_letter_code
_entity_poly.pdbx_strand_id
1 'polypeptide(L)'
;MPSRLSGSYAGGILAAGVFSFSRLTWQWSIAAEVFSLNNLFVGLLMALTVHFEEATTTQERSKIAKIGAFCCGLSLCNQHTVVVYVLCIIPWILFRLLKEKELSLGSLLKLSLYLSAGLLPYIYLPISSYLHQARWTWGDQTTLLGFLTHFLREEYGTFSLAKSEIGSSMSEILLSQVTNMRTQLSLNIQALAVWANICLVRKDRQNSSLVWLFTGMFCIYSLFFAWRANLDISKPLFMGVVERFWMQSNAVVAVLAGIGLAALVSESNRVLNTNGLQCLEWLSAILFVIYQIYSNYSICDQRTNYVIDKFAKNLLASMPHDAIILLRGDLPGNSLRYMHYCEGLRPDISLVDQEMMTYEWYLPKMAKHLPGVKFPGNRWNPVEGILPSGMVTFNLYHFLEVNKLKETFVCIGIHEGDPTWKKNYSLWPWGSCDKLVSSEIVFNPEEWIKLTRNIYNWTEDYGRFAPSSWESVANEEMWQARMKTPFFIFNLAETASLPSNVKAQLYTYAYNLYKEIVYLRKEHPVNWHKNYAIACERMLRLRERGADPEVLLSETIRHFRLYTQKAQNDPQLADISVALKHLRKELQSLRNMKNG
;
A
#
# COMPACT_ATOMS: atom_id res chain seq x y z
N MET A 1 -29.67 -1.42 -34.52
CA MET A 1 -30.25 -1.38 -33.15
C MET A 1 -30.00 -2.73 -32.48
N PRO A 2 -29.48 -2.71 -31.25
CA PRO A 2 -28.06 -2.90 -30.99
C PRO A 2 -27.63 -4.37 -31.18
N SER A 3 -26.63 -4.64 -32.01
CA SER A 3 -25.74 -5.75 -31.68
C SER A 3 -24.98 -5.30 -30.45
N ARG A 4 -25.10 -6.10 -29.39
CA ARG A 4 -24.26 -6.06 -28.20
C ARG A 4 -23.59 -7.42 -28.22
N LEU A 5 -22.36 -7.55 -27.76
CA LEU A 5 -21.56 -8.79 -27.79
C LEU A 5 -22.33 -10.12 -27.54
N SER A 6 -23.37 -10.10 -26.70
CA SER A 6 -24.29 -11.23 -26.48
C SER A 6 -25.74 -11.00 -26.92
N GLY A 7 -26.13 -9.77 -27.27
CA GLY A 7 -27.51 -9.34 -27.53
C GLY A 7 -28.38 -9.19 -26.27
N SER A 8 -27.86 -9.55 -25.09
CA SER A 8 -28.61 -9.55 -23.84
C SER A 8 -28.33 -8.32 -22.96
N TYR A 9 -29.40 -7.63 -22.57
CA TYR A 9 -29.34 -6.57 -21.56
C TYR A 9 -29.03 -7.11 -20.16
N ALA A 10 -29.61 -8.26 -19.78
CA ALA A 10 -29.40 -8.90 -18.49
C ALA A 10 -27.93 -9.34 -18.34
N GLY A 11 -27.32 -9.91 -19.38
CA GLY A 11 -25.90 -10.25 -19.40
C GLY A 11 -24.99 -9.02 -19.23
N GLY A 12 -25.36 -7.89 -19.83
CA GLY A 12 -24.66 -6.62 -19.62
C GLY A 12 -24.77 -6.08 -18.19
N ILE A 13 -25.96 -6.17 -17.58
CA ILE A 13 -26.19 -5.76 -16.19
C ILE A 13 -25.45 -6.67 -15.22
N LEU A 14 -25.41 -7.99 -15.48
CA LEU A 14 -24.59 -8.91 -14.72
C LEU A 14 -23.12 -8.48 -14.78
N ALA A 15 -22.56 -8.36 -15.99
CA ALA A 15 -21.14 -7.99 -16.17
C ALA A 15 -20.79 -6.68 -15.46
N ALA A 16 -21.57 -5.63 -15.70
CA ALA A 16 -21.33 -4.32 -15.10
C ALA A 16 -21.53 -4.32 -13.58
N GLY A 17 -22.61 -4.92 -13.09
CA GLY A 17 -22.97 -4.89 -11.68
C GLY A 17 -22.03 -5.75 -10.83
N VAL A 18 -21.70 -6.98 -11.26
CA VAL A 18 -20.81 -7.85 -10.49
C VAL A 18 -19.40 -7.27 -10.43
N PHE A 19 -18.92 -6.67 -11.54
CA PHE A 19 -17.64 -5.98 -11.55
C PHE A 19 -17.65 -4.75 -10.63
N SER A 20 -18.62 -3.85 -10.81
CA SER A 20 -18.67 -2.57 -10.08
C SER A 20 -18.82 -2.75 -8.58
N PHE A 21 -19.64 -3.72 -8.15
CA PHE A 21 -19.91 -3.99 -6.74
C PHE A 21 -19.05 -5.12 -6.15
N SER A 22 -18.05 -5.61 -6.88
CA SER A 22 -16.98 -6.43 -6.28
C SER A 22 -16.17 -5.57 -5.31
N ARG A 23 -15.74 -6.15 -4.19
CA ARG A 23 -15.05 -5.42 -3.10
C ARG A 23 -13.87 -4.59 -3.61
N LEU A 24 -12.98 -5.17 -4.41
CA LEU A 24 -11.79 -4.45 -4.92
C LEU A 24 -12.17 -3.25 -5.78
N THR A 25 -13.05 -3.47 -6.76
CA THR A 25 -13.45 -2.40 -7.70
C THR A 25 -14.16 -1.28 -6.97
N TRP A 26 -15.05 -1.62 -6.02
CA TRP A 26 -15.72 -0.61 -5.20
C TRP A 26 -14.71 0.15 -4.35
N GLN A 27 -13.89 -0.55 -3.55
CA GLN A 27 -12.92 0.07 -2.65
C GLN A 27 -11.97 1.03 -3.36
N TRP A 28 -11.48 0.69 -4.55
CA TRP A 28 -10.57 1.56 -5.32
C TRP A 28 -11.27 2.63 -6.16
N SER A 29 -12.60 2.60 -6.27
CA SER A 29 -13.38 3.69 -6.89
C SER A 29 -13.68 4.85 -5.94
N ILE A 30 -13.58 4.62 -4.63
CA ILE A 30 -13.73 5.64 -3.59
C ILE A 30 -12.37 6.12 -3.03
N ALA A 31 -11.26 5.66 -3.60
CA ALA A 31 -9.90 6.07 -3.25
C ALA A 31 -9.24 6.82 -4.42
N ALA A 32 -8.42 7.82 -4.11
CA ALA A 32 -7.68 8.61 -5.11
C ALA A 32 -6.46 7.83 -5.64
N GLU A 33 -6.71 6.85 -6.50
CA GLU A 33 -5.72 5.92 -7.06
C GLU A 33 -5.93 5.71 -8.57
N VAL A 34 -4.89 5.26 -9.27
CA VAL A 34 -4.86 5.18 -10.75
C VAL A 34 -5.74 4.08 -11.35
N PHE A 35 -6.18 3.12 -10.53
CA PHE A 35 -6.80 1.89 -11.01
C PHE A 35 -8.19 2.09 -11.61
N SER A 36 -9.00 2.99 -11.05
CA SER A 36 -10.37 3.23 -11.53
C SER A 36 -10.39 3.82 -12.93
N LEU A 37 -9.50 4.77 -13.21
CA LEU A 37 -9.32 5.31 -14.55
C LEU A 37 -8.72 4.26 -15.51
N ASN A 38 -7.85 3.38 -15.02
CA ASN A 38 -7.33 2.28 -15.84
C ASN A 38 -8.42 1.28 -16.22
N ASN A 39 -9.29 0.92 -15.28
CA ASN A 39 -10.43 0.04 -15.52
C ASN A 39 -11.40 0.64 -16.55
N LEU A 40 -11.63 1.96 -16.49
CA LEU A 40 -12.38 2.68 -17.52
C LEU A 40 -11.72 2.53 -18.90
N PHE A 41 -10.41 2.72 -19.01
CA PHE A 41 -9.71 2.54 -20.28
C PHE A 41 -9.77 1.10 -20.80
N VAL A 42 -9.57 0.10 -19.95
CA VAL A 42 -9.69 -1.31 -20.36
C VAL A 42 -11.11 -1.60 -20.85
N GLY A 43 -12.15 -1.16 -20.13
CA GLY A 43 -13.53 -1.30 -20.55
C GLY A 43 -13.86 -0.56 -21.86
N LEU A 44 -13.35 0.67 -22.02
CA LEU A 44 -13.50 1.45 -23.24
C LEU A 44 -12.83 0.78 -24.45
N LEU A 45 -11.61 0.27 -24.28
CA LEU A 45 -10.88 -0.44 -25.34
C LEU A 45 -11.60 -1.75 -25.72
N MET A 46 -12.13 -2.48 -24.75
CA MET A 46 -12.99 -3.64 -25.03
C MET A 46 -14.24 -3.22 -25.81
N ALA A 47 -14.96 -2.20 -25.37
CA ALA A 47 -16.17 -1.71 -26.03
C ALA A 47 -15.90 -1.23 -27.48
N LEU A 48 -14.82 -0.46 -27.70
CA LEU A 48 -14.41 -0.02 -29.03
C LEU A 48 -14.02 -1.20 -29.93
N THR A 49 -13.44 -2.26 -29.36
CA THR A 49 -13.11 -3.49 -30.09
C THR A 49 -14.37 -4.23 -30.53
N VAL A 50 -15.41 -4.27 -29.69
CA VAL A 50 -16.73 -4.81 -30.07
C VAL A 50 -17.36 -3.96 -31.17
N HIS A 51 -17.41 -2.64 -31.01
CA HIS A 51 -17.97 -1.74 -32.01
C HIS A 51 -17.22 -1.80 -33.36
N PHE A 52 -15.90 -2.02 -33.34
CA PHE A 52 -15.11 -2.20 -34.55
C PHE A 52 -15.52 -3.47 -35.31
N GLU A 53 -15.76 -4.57 -34.61
CA GLU A 53 -16.22 -5.82 -35.22
C GLU A 53 -17.64 -5.73 -35.78
N GLU A 54 -18.52 -4.99 -35.09
CA GLU A 54 -19.92 -4.81 -35.50
C GLU A 54 -20.11 -3.79 -36.63
N ALA A 55 -19.09 -2.95 -36.89
CA ALA A 55 -19.16 -1.92 -37.92
C ALA A 55 -19.31 -2.54 -39.30
N THR A 56 -20.36 -2.12 -40.00
CA THR A 56 -20.79 -2.71 -41.29
C THR A 56 -20.13 -2.05 -42.49
N THR A 57 -19.61 -0.83 -42.31
CA THR A 57 -18.99 -0.04 -43.38
C THR A 57 -17.52 0.23 -43.11
N THR A 58 -16.72 0.31 -44.18
CA THR A 58 -15.30 0.68 -44.12
C THR A 58 -15.07 2.03 -43.44
N GLN A 59 -15.95 3.00 -43.68
CA GLN A 59 -15.83 4.33 -43.09
C GLN A 59 -16.04 4.29 -41.57
N GLU A 60 -17.02 3.51 -41.10
CA GLU A 60 -17.30 3.31 -39.68
C GLU A 60 -16.16 2.55 -38.99
N ARG A 61 -15.68 1.43 -39.57
CA ARG A 61 -14.50 0.69 -39.09
C ARG A 61 -13.28 1.59 -38.96
N SER A 62 -13.00 2.39 -40.00
CA SER A 62 -11.89 3.35 -40.01
C SER A 62 -12.04 4.43 -38.93
N LYS A 63 -13.26 4.92 -38.67
CA LYS A 63 -13.53 5.91 -37.61
C LYS A 63 -13.28 5.30 -36.23
N ILE A 64 -13.82 4.11 -35.96
CA ILE A 64 -13.67 3.44 -34.67
C ILE A 64 -12.21 3.05 -34.42
N ALA A 65 -11.49 2.56 -35.43
CA ALA A 65 -10.07 2.25 -35.31
C ALA A 65 -9.22 3.47 -34.94
N LYS A 66 -9.52 4.67 -35.49
CA LYS A 66 -8.83 5.92 -35.12
C LYS A 66 -9.13 6.35 -33.68
N ILE A 67 -10.39 6.26 -33.26
CA ILE A 67 -10.79 6.53 -31.88
C ILE A 67 -10.09 5.55 -30.94
N GLY A 68 -10.09 4.25 -31.27
CA GLY A 68 -9.38 3.21 -30.55
C GLY A 68 -7.88 3.46 -30.45
N ALA A 69 -7.23 3.86 -31.54
CA ALA A 69 -5.81 4.20 -31.55
C ALA A 69 -5.51 5.38 -30.60
N PHE A 70 -6.32 6.44 -30.65
CA PHE A 70 -6.22 7.56 -29.71
C PHE A 70 -6.42 7.12 -28.25
N CYS A 71 -7.43 6.30 -27.97
CA CYS A 71 -7.67 5.74 -26.64
C CYS A 71 -6.55 4.82 -26.16
N CYS A 72 -5.91 4.05 -27.04
CA CYS A 72 -4.71 3.26 -26.71
C CYS A 72 -3.55 4.16 -26.29
N GLY A 73 -3.30 5.27 -27.01
CA GLY A 73 -2.28 6.24 -26.61
C GLY A 73 -2.60 6.88 -25.26
N LEU A 74 -3.84 7.34 -25.10
CA LEU A 74 -4.29 8.01 -23.88
C LEU A 74 -4.27 7.10 -22.65
N SER A 75 -4.63 5.81 -22.80
CA SER A 75 -4.62 4.87 -21.70
C SER A 75 -3.20 4.59 -21.19
N LEU A 76 -2.21 4.57 -22.09
CA LEU A 76 -0.80 4.41 -21.74
C LEU A 76 -0.28 5.55 -20.86
N CYS A 77 -0.92 6.72 -20.85
CA CYS A 77 -0.60 7.84 -19.96
C CYS A 77 -1.12 7.68 -18.52
N ASN A 78 -1.98 6.69 -18.25
CA ASN A 78 -2.55 6.47 -16.92
C ASN A 78 -1.81 5.39 -16.12
N GLN A 79 -1.72 4.17 -16.66
CA GLN A 79 -1.08 3.05 -15.96
C GLN A 79 -0.49 2.05 -16.95
N HIS A 80 0.79 1.71 -16.80
CA HIS A 80 1.54 0.91 -17.78
C HIS A 80 0.96 -0.49 -18.04
N THR A 81 0.26 -1.08 -17.06
CA THR A 81 -0.31 -2.43 -17.21
C THR A 81 -1.33 -2.54 -18.34
N VAL A 82 -1.91 -1.42 -18.78
CA VAL A 82 -2.80 -1.39 -19.95
C VAL A 82 -2.10 -1.80 -21.25
N VAL A 83 -0.76 -1.68 -21.32
CA VAL A 83 0.03 -2.06 -22.49
C VAL A 83 -0.21 -3.51 -22.89
N VAL A 84 -0.45 -4.40 -21.92
CA VAL A 84 -0.71 -5.82 -22.19
C VAL A 84 -1.99 -6.00 -23.02
N TYR A 85 -3.03 -5.21 -22.73
CA TYR A 85 -4.27 -5.21 -23.50
C TYR A 85 -4.08 -4.59 -24.88
N VAL A 86 -3.36 -3.46 -24.95
CA VAL A 86 -3.04 -2.78 -26.21
C VAL A 86 -2.27 -3.72 -27.16
N LEU A 87 -1.31 -4.48 -26.64
CA LEU A 87 -0.53 -5.47 -27.40
C LEU A 87 -1.35 -6.68 -27.88
N CYS A 88 -2.52 -6.95 -27.29
CA CYS A 88 -3.46 -7.95 -27.80
C CYS A 88 -4.40 -7.36 -28.86
N ILE A 89 -4.93 -6.16 -28.60
CA ILE A 89 -5.94 -5.52 -29.44
C ILE A 89 -5.35 -5.01 -30.76
N ILE A 90 -4.19 -4.35 -30.75
CA ILE A 90 -3.60 -3.77 -31.97
C ILE A 90 -3.36 -4.84 -33.04
N PRO A 91 -2.64 -5.96 -32.77
CA PRO A 91 -2.43 -6.99 -33.78
C PRO A 91 -3.75 -7.59 -34.29
N TRP A 92 -4.74 -7.76 -33.41
CA TRP A 92 -6.05 -8.28 -33.79
C TRP A 92 -6.80 -7.32 -34.75
N ILE A 93 -6.81 -6.01 -34.46
CA ILE A 93 -7.41 -4.99 -35.34
C ILE A 93 -6.68 -4.94 -36.68
N LEU A 94 -5.34 -4.94 -36.68
CA LEU A 94 -4.55 -4.93 -37.92
C LEU A 94 -4.80 -6.17 -38.76
N PHE A 95 -4.89 -7.35 -38.13
CA PHE A 95 -5.25 -8.60 -38.80
C PHE A 95 -6.65 -8.54 -39.42
N ARG A 96 -7.63 -7.98 -38.70
CA ARG A 96 -8.99 -7.77 -39.23
C ARG A 96 -8.99 -6.83 -40.43
N LEU A 97 -8.33 -5.67 -40.34
CA LEU A 97 -8.21 -4.73 -41.46
C LEU A 97 -7.50 -5.36 -42.67
N LEU A 98 -6.49 -6.21 -42.43
CA LEU A 98 -5.82 -6.95 -43.50
C LEU A 98 -6.75 -7.95 -44.18
N LYS A 99 -7.51 -8.73 -43.40
CA LYS A 99 -8.48 -9.71 -43.92
C LYS A 99 -9.57 -9.04 -44.76
N GLU A 100 -10.01 -7.86 -44.34
CA GLU A 100 -11.03 -7.05 -45.01
C GLU A 100 -10.46 -6.22 -46.18
N LYS A 101 -9.15 -6.32 -46.44
CA LYS A 101 -8.42 -5.54 -47.47
C LYS A 101 -8.50 -4.02 -47.28
N GLU A 102 -8.67 -3.56 -46.04
CA GLU A 102 -8.75 -2.15 -45.67
C GLU A 102 -7.42 -1.60 -45.12
N LEU A 103 -6.44 -2.48 -44.90
CA LEU A 103 -5.12 -2.11 -44.41
C LEU A 103 -4.24 -1.58 -45.56
N SER A 104 -3.79 -0.34 -45.41
CA SER A 104 -2.84 0.34 -46.30
C SER A 104 -1.78 1.10 -45.49
N LEU A 105 -0.65 1.45 -46.10
CA LEU A 105 0.38 2.28 -45.45
C LEU A 105 -0.20 3.62 -44.95
N GLY A 106 -1.06 4.26 -45.74
CA GLY A 106 -1.73 5.50 -45.35
C GLY A 106 -2.67 5.33 -44.15
N SER A 107 -3.36 4.18 -44.04
CA SER A 107 -4.18 3.87 -42.86
C SER A 107 -3.32 3.63 -41.62
N LEU A 108 -2.19 2.92 -41.76
CA LEU A 108 -1.24 2.68 -40.68
C LEU A 108 -0.68 4.00 -40.14
N LEU A 109 -0.22 4.89 -41.02
CA LEU A 109 0.29 6.21 -40.63
C LEU A 109 -0.76 7.05 -39.91
N LYS A 110 -2.03 7.00 -40.37
CA LYS A 110 -3.13 7.66 -39.66
C LYS A 110 -3.31 7.07 -38.27
N LEU A 111 -3.42 5.75 -38.13
CA LEU A 111 -3.58 5.11 -36.82
C LEU A 111 -2.43 5.44 -35.88
N SER A 112 -1.19 5.41 -36.36
CA SER A 112 0.00 5.84 -35.60
C SER A 112 -0.12 7.29 -35.14
N LEU A 113 -0.57 8.21 -36.00
CA LEU A 113 -0.78 9.61 -35.64
C LEU A 113 -1.83 9.78 -34.52
N TYR A 114 -2.96 9.07 -34.60
CA TYR A 114 -3.99 9.11 -33.54
C TYR A 114 -3.45 8.53 -32.23
N LEU A 115 -2.69 7.43 -32.27
CA LEU A 115 -2.03 6.87 -31.09
C LEU A 115 -1.04 7.86 -30.48
N SER A 116 -0.18 8.48 -31.29
CA SER A 116 0.74 9.52 -30.83
C SER A 116 0.01 10.74 -30.26
N ALA A 117 -1.13 11.13 -30.83
CA ALA A 117 -1.97 12.20 -30.28
C ALA A 117 -2.54 11.83 -28.91
N GLY A 118 -2.84 10.55 -28.66
CA GLY A 118 -3.25 10.06 -27.34
C GLY A 118 -2.15 10.19 -26.28
N LEU A 119 -0.87 10.14 -26.68
CA LEU A 119 0.29 10.25 -25.78
C LEU A 119 0.64 11.69 -25.38
N LEU A 120 -0.05 12.70 -25.94
CA LEU A 120 0.22 14.11 -25.65
C LEU A 120 0.22 14.48 -24.15
N PRO A 121 -0.59 13.87 -23.26
CA PRO A 121 -0.51 14.16 -21.83
C PRO A 121 0.89 13.94 -21.22
N TYR A 122 1.74 13.06 -21.78
CA TYR A 122 3.11 12.91 -21.30
C TYR A 122 3.96 14.16 -21.45
N ILE A 123 3.60 15.09 -22.34
CA ILE A 123 4.28 16.39 -22.52
C ILE A 123 4.15 17.25 -21.24
N TYR A 124 3.13 17.03 -20.42
CA TYR A 124 2.99 17.75 -19.15
C TYR A 124 4.18 17.52 -18.21
N LEU A 125 4.77 16.31 -18.21
CA LEU A 125 5.89 15.98 -17.30
C LEU A 125 7.13 16.86 -17.52
N PRO A 126 7.71 16.96 -18.73
CA PRO A 126 8.86 17.85 -18.96
C PRO A 126 8.49 19.32 -18.77
N ILE A 127 7.29 19.76 -19.16
CA ILE A 127 6.85 21.15 -18.94
C ILE A 127 6.81 21.47 -17.43
N SER A 128 6.15 20.62 -16.64
CA SER A 128 6.04 20.79 -15.19
C SER A 128 7.42 20.78 -14.51
N SER A 129 8.30 19.84 -14.91
CA SER A 129 9.66 19.75 -14.37
C SER A 129 10.52 20.97 -14.72
N TYR A 130 10.32 21.58 -15.90
CA TYR A 130 11.00 22.79 -16.33
C TYR A 130 10.49 24.05 -15.64
N LEU A 131 9.17 24.15 -15.39
CA LEU A 131 8.58 25.28 -14.66
C LEU A 131 8.92 25.25 -13.17
N HIS A 132 9.20 24.07 -12.63
CA HIS A 132 9.49 23.83 -11.21
C HIS A 132 8.49 24.48 -10.24
N GLN A 133 7.20 24.47 -10.59
CA GLN A 133 6.13 24.98 -9.73
C GLN A 133 5.61 23.90 -8.77
N ALA A 134 5.78 22.62 -9.12
CA ALA A 134 5.30 21.52 -8.33
C ALA A 134 6.04 21.42 -6.99
N ARG A 135 5.29 21.52 -5.88
CA ARG A 135 5.82 21.33 -4.51
C ARG A 135 6.31 19.91 -4.23
N TRP A 136 6.05 18.99 -5.15
CA TRP A 136 6.58 17.64 -5.14
C TRP A 136 6.66 17.08 -6.57
N THR A 137 7.72 16.33 -6.87
CA THR A 137 7.87 15.57 -8.12
C THR A 137 8.59 14.26 -7.83
N TRP A 138 8.45 13.28 -8.73
CA TRP A 138 9.22 12.04 -8.72
C TRP A 138 10.14 11.99 -9.94
N GLY A 139 11.42 12.30 -9.75
CA GLY A 139 12.40 12.40 -10.83
C GLY A 139 12.55 13.81 -11.41
N ASP A 140 13.58 13.99 -12.24
CA ASP A 140 13.78 15.17 -13.07
C ASP A 140 13.53 14.85 -14.54
N GLN A 141 12.40 15.32 -15.10
CA GLN A 141 12.05 15.12 -16.51
C GLN A 141 12.46 16.28 -17.43
N THR A 142 13.38 17.16 -17.02
CA THR A 142 13.84 18.28 -17.88
C THR A 142 14.67 17.82 -19.08
N THR A 143 15.29 16.65 -19.00
CA THR A 143 16.08 16.05 -20.08
C THR A 143 15.35 14.85 -20.67
N LEU A 144 15.69 14.50 -21.92
CA LEU A 144 15.14 13.29 -22.56
C LEU A 144 15.49 12.03 -21.76
N LEU A 145 16.72 11.94 -21.23
CA LEU A 145 17.14 10.82 -20.39
C LEU A 145 16.28 10.73 -19.12
N GLY A 146 16.10 11.85 -18.40
CA GLY A 146 15.27 11.88 -17.20
C GLY A 146 13.80 11.57 -17.46
N PHE A 147 13.25 12.04 -18.60
CA PHE A 147 11.93 11.64 -19.07
C PHE A 147 11.86 10.13 -19.32
N LEU A 148 12.85 9.54 -20.01
CA LEU A 148 12.90 8.10 -20.28
C LEU A 148 13.07 7.27 -19.00
N THR A 149 13.90 7.68 -18.05
CA THR A 149 14.04 7.04 -16.74
C THR A 149 12.70 6.99 -16.00
N HIS A 150 11.93 8.09 -16.03
CA HIS A 150 10.58 8.13 -15.45
C HIS A 150 9.59 7.28 -16.25
N PHE A 151 9.52 7.47 -17.57
CA PHE A 151 8.59 6.77 -18.47
C PHE A 151 8.83 5.25 -18.49
N LEU A 152 10.06 4.80 -18.32
CA LEU A 152 10.39 3.38 -18.22
C LEU A 152 10.27 2.86 -16.78
N ARG A 153 10.01 3.72 -15.79
CA ARG A 153 10.02 3.38 -14.36
C ARG A 153 11.32 2.70 -13.94
N GLU A 154 12.46 3.18 -14.45
CA GLU A 154 13.77 2.59 -14.21
C GLU A 154 14.11 2.56 -12.71
N GLU A 155 13.74 3.60 -11.97
CA GLU A 155 13.93 3.69 -10.51
C GLU A 155 13.12 2.65 -9.73
N TYR A 156 12.07 2.08 -10.32
CA TYR A 156 11.26 1.00 -9.76
C TYR A 156 11.68 -0.40 -10.28
N GLY A 157 12.63 -0.46 -11.22
CA GLY A 157 13.13 -1.70 -11.82
C GLY A 157 12.50 -2.08 -13.17
N THR A 158 11.87 -1.14 -13.89
CA THR A 158 11.23 -1.21 -15.24
C THR A 158 10.17 -2.30 -15.43
N PHE A 159 10.50 -3.54 -15.14
CA PHE A 159 9.60 -4.68 -15.16
C PHE A 159 9.26 -5.20 -13.77
N SER A 160 9.92 -4.75 -12.70
CA SER A 160 9.57 -5.14 -11.34
C SER A 160 8.42 -4.29 -10.76
N LEU A 161 7.65 -4.88 -9.85
CA LEU A 161 6.65 -4.15 -9.09
C LEU A 161 7.32 -3.29 -8.01
N ALA A 162 8.32 -3.84 -7.33
CA ALA A 162 9.16 -3.12 -6.36
C ALA A 162 10.66 -3.38 -6.63
N LYS A 163 11.49 -2.37 -6.39
CA LYS A 163 12.95 -2.51 -6.54
C LYS A 163 13.52 -3.31 -5.36
N SER A 164 14.44 -4.23 -5.64
CA SER A 164 15.21 -4.98 -4.63
C SER A 164 14.43 -5.94 -3.72
N GLU A 165 13.17 -6.27 -4.05
CA GLU A 165 12.38 -7.27 -3.30
C GLU A 165 12.48 -8.66 -3.94
N ILE A 166 12.64 -9.69 -3.10
CA ILE A 166 12.53 -11.11 -3.47
C ILE A 166 11.09 -11.54 -3.20
N GLY A 167 10.29 -11.65 -4.27
CA GLY A 167 8.87 -11.92 -4.17
C GLY A 167 8.50 -13.40 -4.11
N SER A 168 7.19 -13.63 -3.98
CA SER A 168 6.57 -14.94 -4.13
C SER A 168 6.72 -15.49 -5.55
N SER A 169 6.59 -16.80 -5.71
CA SER A 169 6.64 -17.48 -7.01
C SER A 169 5.43 -17.16 -7.88
N MET A 170 5.59 -17.27 -9.21
CA MET A 170 4.50 -17.08 -10.17
C MET A 170 3.28 -17.96 -9.88
N SER A 171 3.50 -19.22 -9.46
CA SER A 171 2.43 -20.14 -9.08
C SER A 171 1.66 -19.70 -7.84
N GLU A 172 2.33 -19.14 -6.83
CA GLU A 172 1.69 -18.61 -5.63
C GLU A 172 0.85 -17.38 -5.96
N ILE A 173 1.35 -16.49 -6.84
CA ILE A 173 0.61 -15.32 -7.30
C ILE A 173 -0.64 -15.73 -8.09
N LEU A 174 -0.53 -16.68 -9.03
CA LEU A 174 -1.67 -17.18 -9.79
C LEU A 174 -2.71 -17.88 -8.90
N LEU A 175 -2.27 -18.71 -7.95
CA LEU A 175 -3.17 -19.37 -7.00
C LEU A 175 -3.90 -18.34 -6.13
N SER A 176 -3.18 -17.31 -5.68
CA SER A 176 -3.75 -16.21 -4.90
C SER A 176 -4.73 -15.39 -5.73
N GLN A 177 -4.42 -15.12 -7.01
CA GLN A 177 -5.33 -14.44 -7.93
C GLN A 177 -6.63 -15.23 -8.12
N VAL A 178 -6.56 -16.54 -8.36
CA VAL A 178 -7.77 -17.39 -8.52
C VAL A 178 -8.59 -17.42 -7.23
N THR A 179 -7.92 -17.54 -6.08
CA THR A 179 -8.57 -17.52 -4.77
C THR A 179 -9.25 -16.17 -4.50
N ASN A 180 -8.57 -15.06 -4.81
CA ASN A 180 -9.13 -13.73 -4.69
C ASN A 180 -10.28 -13.51 -5.68
N MET A 181 -10.13 -13.89 -6.94
CA MET A 181 -11.22 -13.79 -7.93
C MET A 181 -12.47 -14.56 -7.48
N ARG A 182 -12.30 -15.68 -6.76
CA ARG A 182 -13.42 -16.42 -6.17
C ARG A 182 -14.11 -15.62 -5.07
N THR A 183 -13.37 -14.92 -4.23
CA THR A 183 -13.97 -14.05 -3.20
C THR A 183 -14.59 -12.80 -3.78
N GLN A 184 -14.03 -12.24 -4.87
CA GLN A 184 -14.51 -11.03 -5.52
C GLN A 184 -15.75 -11.26 -6.38
N LEU A 185 -15.76 -12.31 -7.21
CA LEU A 185 -16.79 -12.53 -8.23
C LEU A 185 -17.70 -13.74 -7.94
N SER A 186 -17.39 -14.60 -6.98
CA SER A 186 -18.00 -15.94 -6.78
C SER A 186 -17.61 -16.98 -7.84
N LEU A 187 -17.78 -18.26 -7.48
CA LEU A 187 -17.55 -19.39 -8.40
C LEU A 187 -18.53 -19.40 -9.59
N ASN A 188 -19.77 -18.97 -9.38
CA ASN A 188 -20.80 -19.01 -10.41
C ASN A 188 -20.45 -18.10 -11.60
N ILE A 189 -19.89 -16.93 -11.32
CA ILE A 189 -19.48 -15.97 -12.35
C ILE A 189 -18.28 -16.51 -13.14
N GLN A 190 -17.34 -17.16 -12.48
CA GLN A 190 -16.24 -17.85 -13.17
C GLN A 190 -16.75 -19.00 -14.04
N ALA A 191 -17.69 -19.79 -13.54
CA ALA A 191 -18.32 -20.87 -14.30
C ALA A 191 -19.04 -20.34 -15.55
N LEU A 192 -19.75 -19.21 -15.45
CA LEU A 192 -20.36 -18.54 -16.60
C LEU A 192 -19.30 -18.05 -17.61
N ALA A 193 -18.20 -17.48 -17.15
CA ALA A 193 -17.10 -17.07 -18.04
C ALA A 193 -16.48 -18.27 -18.79
N VAL A 194 -16.31 -19.41 -18.12
CA VAL A 194 -15.88 -20.67 -18.74
C VAL A 194 -16.95 -21.18 -19.72
N TRP A 195 -18.23 -21.11 -19.35
CA TRP A 195 -19.33 -21.53 -20.21
C TRP A 195 -19.38 -20.72 -21.51
N ALA A 196 -19.11 -19.41 -21.46
CA ALA A 196 -18.97 -18.59 -22.65
C ALA A 196 -17.94 -19.18 -23.62
N ASN A 197 -16.76 -19.56 -23.11
CA ASN A 197 -15.67 -20.21 -23.84
C ASN A 197 -16.05 -21.57 -24.43
N ILE A 198 -16.80 -22.40 -23.68
CA ILE A 198 -17.26 -23.72 -24.16
C ILE A 198 -18.27 -23.58 -25.30
N CYS A 199 -19.23 -22.66 -25.18
CA CYS A 199 -20.25 -22.41 -26.20
C CYS A 199 -19.65 -21.96 -27.55
N LEU A 200 -18.45 -21.40 -27.55
CA LEU A 200 -17.75 -20.94 -28.75
C LEU A 200 -17.12 -22.06 -29.57
N VAL A 201 -16.66 -23.12 -28.91
CA VAL A 201 -16.11 -24.30 -29.59
C VAL A 201 -17.21 -25.01 -30.39
N ARG A 202 -18.48 -24.83 -30.00
CA ARG A 202 -19.67 -25.31 -30.70
C ARG A 202 -20.11 -24.35 -31.83
N LYS A 203 -19.15 -24.05 -32.70
CA LYS A 203 -19.16 -23.62 -34.13
C LYS A 203 -20.23 -22.71 -34.75
N ASP A 204 -21.16 -22.06 -34.03
CA ASP A 204 -22.28 -21.36 -34.71
C ASP A 204 -22.62 -19.95 -34.19
N ARG A 205 -21.64 -19.19 -33.67
CA ARG A 205 -21.88 -17.79 -33.21
C ARG A 205 -20.94 -16.76 -33.84
N GLN A 206 -21.56 -15.67 -34.30
CA GLN A 206 -20.96 -14.54 -35.03
C GLN A 206 -19.83 -13.82 -34.28
N ASN A 207 -19.77 -13.90 -32.94
CA ASN A 207 -18.82 -13.15 -32.10
C ASN A 207 -17.61 -13.96 -31.61
N SER A 208 -17.28 -15.07 -32.30
CA SER A 208 -16.31 -16.04 -31.75
C SER A 208 -14.89 -15.50 -31.59
N SER A 209 -14.45 -14.64 -32.51
CA SER A 209 -13.11 -14.02 -32.43
C SER A 209 -12.93 -13.09 -31.23
N LEU A 210 -13.99 -12.39 -30.80
CA LEU A 210 -13.92 -11.41 -29.72
C LEU A 210 -13.80 -12.10 -28.36
N VAL A 211 -14.50 -13.20 -28.15
CA VAL A 211 -14.35 -13.95 -26.90
C VAL A 211 -12.98 -14.60 -26.80
N TRP A 212 -12.44 -15.16 -27.88
CA TRP A 212 -11.05 -15.63 -27.89
C TRP A 212 -10.04 -14.52 -27.62
N LEU A 213 -10.25 -13.32 -28.17
CA LEU A 213 -9.43 -12.15 -27.87
C LEU A 213 -9.50 -11.79 -26.38
N PHE A 214 -10.69 -11.70 -25.79
CA PHE A 214 -10.87 -11.36 -24.38
C PHE A 214 -10.30 -12.43 -23.45
N THR A 215 -10.52 -13.71 -23.74
CA THR A 215 -9.90 -14.82 -22.99
C THR A 215 -8.38 -14.78 -23.13
N GLY A 216 -7.84 -14.49 -24.32
CA GLY A 216 -6.41 -14.28 -24.54
C GLY A 216 -5.86 -13.11 -23.72
N MET A 217 -6.54 -11.97 -23.71
CA MET A 217 -6.21 -10.81 -22.89
C MET A 217 -6.16 -11.16 -21.40
N PHE A 218 -7.15 -11.90 -20.89
CA PHE A 218 -7.18 -12.38 -19.51
C PHE A 218 -5.98 -13.28 -19.18
N CYS A 219 -5.69 -14.29 -20.02
CA CYS A 219 -4.59 -15.22 -19.79
C CYS A 219 -3.23 -14.52 -19.87
N ILE A 220 -2.99 -13.72 -20.91
CA ILE A 220 -1.73 -13.00 -21.11
C ILE A 220 -1.49 -12.01 -19.96
N TYR A 221 -2.53 -11.25 -19.56
CA TYR A 221 -2.42 -10.33 -18.42
C TYR A 221 -2.07 -11.05 -17.12
N SER A 222 -2.80 -12.13 -16.80
CA SER A 222 -2.60 -12.87 -15.55
C SER A 222 -1.22 -13.52 -15.48
N LEU A 223 -0.75 -14.12 -16.58
CA LEU A 223 0.59 -14.71 -16.66
C LEU A 223 1.68 -13.64 -16.60
N PHE A 224 1.54 -12.55 -17.36
CA PHE A 224 2.51 -11.46 -17.36
C PHE A 224 2.63 -10.82 -15.97
N PHE A 225 1.50 -10.52 -15.33
CA PHE A 225 1.51 -9.91 -14.00
C PHE A 225 2.06 -10.87 -12.96
N ALA A 226 1.66 -12.15 -12.96
CA ALA A 226 2.20 -13.14 -12.03
C ALA A 226 3.71 -13.37 -12.19
N TRP A 227 4.24 -13.26 -13.42
CA TRP A 227 5.68 -13.32 -13.68
C TRP A 227 6.43 -12.10 -13.12
N ARG A 228 5.79 -10.92 -13.06
CA ARG A 228 6.44 -9.66 -12.69
C ARG A 228 6.13 -9.14 -11.28
N ALA A 229 5.11 -9.68 -10.62
CA ALA A 229 4.77 -9.38 -9.25
C ALA A 229 5.83 -9.94 -8.30
N ASN A 230 6.83 -9.14 -7.94
CA ASN A 230 7.96 -9.53 -7.10
C ASN A 230 7.82 -9.07 -5.64
N LEU A 231 6.60 -9.10 -5.09
CA LEU A 231 6.33 -8.85 -3.68
C LEU A 231 6.03 -10.17 -2.95
N ASP A 232 6.50 -10.29 -1.71
CA ASP A 232 6.20 -11.42 -0.84
C ASP A 232 4.78 -11.30 -0.27
N ILE A 233 3.84 -12.08 -0.83
CA ILE A 233 2.43 -12.03 -0.47
C ILE A 233 2.12 -12.71 0.88
N SER A 234 3.12 -13.31 1.54
CA SER A 234 2.99 -13.74 2.94
C SER A 234 2.80 -12.55 3.88
N LYS A 235 3.32 -11.38 3.49
CA LYS A 235 3.10 -10.11 4.18
C LYS A 235 1.73 -9.54 3.80
N PRO A 236 0.81 -9.32 4.75
CA PRO A 236 -0.56 -8.89 4.43
C PRO A 236 -0.63 -7.59 3.63
N LEU A 237 0.20 -6.59 3.96
CA LEU A 237 0.23 -5.31 3.24
C LEU A 237 0.61 -5.50 1.76
N PHE A 238 1.58 -6.38 1.48
CA PHE A 238 2.03 -6.66 0.12
C PHE A 238 0.95 -7.39 -0.69
N MET A 239 0.20 -8.31 -0.07
CA MET A 239 -0.99 -8.89 -0.70
C MET A 239 -1.99 -7.79 -1.09
N GLY A 240 -2.24 -6.81 -0.20
CA GLY A 240 -3.11 -5.66 -0.46
C GLY A 240 -2.62 -4.73 -1.60
N VAL A 241 -1.33 -4.72 -1.91
CA VAL A 241 -0.76 -4.02 -3.07
C VAL A 241 -0.96 -4.82 -4.35
N VAL A 242 -0.69 -6.13 -4.31
CA VAL A 242 -0.77 -7.02 -5.47
C VAL A 242 -2.22 -7.18 -5.96
N GLU A 243 -3.20 -7.31 -5.05
CA GLU A 243 -4.59 -7.59 -5.43
C GLU A 243 -5.26 -6.49 -6.27
N ARG A 244 -4.77 -5.25 -6.17
CA ARG A 244 -5.27 -4.10 -6.95
C ARG A 244 -5.11 -4.31 -8.45
N PHE A 245 -4.07 -5.02 -8.84
CA PHE A 245 -3.79 -5.35 -10.25
C PHE A 245 -4.65 -6.49 -10.78
N TRP A 246 -5.43 -7.18 -9.93
CA TRP A 246 -6.33 -8.22 -10.42
C TRP A 246 -7.66 -7.67 -10.92
N MET A 247 -7.97 -6.38 -10.67
CA MET A 247 -9.21 -5.74 -11.13
C MET A 247 -9.38 -5.81 -12.65
N GLN A 248 -8.31 -5.63 -13.43
CA GLN A 248 -8.39 -5.68 -14.89
C GLN A 248 -8.72 -7.10 -15.38
N SER A 249 -8.16 -8.13 -14.73
CA SER A 249 -8.53 -9.52 -15.00
C SER A 249 -9.98 -9.82 -14.63
N ASN A 250 -10.46 -9.28 -13.50
CA ASN A 250 -11.85 -9.41 -13.04
C ASN A 250 -12.83 -8.72 -14.02
N ALA A 251 -12.45 -7.58 -14.60
CA ALA A 251 -13.27 -6.88 -15.59
C ALA A 251 -13.53 -7.76 -16.83
N VAL A 252 -12.49 -8.40 -17.35
CA VAL A 252 -12.60 -9.32 -18.49
C VAL A 252 -13.48 -10.52 -18.15
N VAL A 253 -13.26 -11.14 -16.98
CA VAL A 253 -14.06 -12.28 -16.52
C VAL A 253 -15.54 -11.89 -16.34
N ALA A 254 -15.84 -10.71 -15.82
CA ALA A 254 -17.21 -10.23 -15.68
C ALA A 254 -17.90 -10.06 -17.04
N VAL A 255 -17.21 -9.51 -18.04
CA VAL A 255 -17.72 -9.43 -19.42
C VAL A 255 -17.98 -10.81 -20.01
N LEU A 256 -17.04 -11.74 -19.86
CA LEU A 256 -17.20 -13.13 -20.31
C LEU A 256 -18.36 -13.83 -19.61
N ALA A 257 -18.56 -13.59 -18.32
CA ALA A 257 -19.69 -14.13 -17.57
C ALA A 257 -21.04 -13.60 -18.06
N GLY A 258 -21.12 -12.33 -18.44
CA GLY A 258 -22.30 -11.74 -19.07
C GLY A 258 -22.66 -12.40 -20.41
N ILE A 259 -21.64 -12.73 -21.22
CA ILE A 259 -21.83 -13.52 -22.46
C ILE A 259 -22.26 -14.95 -22.12
N GLY A 260 -21.65 -15.55 -21.09
CA GLY A 260 -21.94 -16.88 -20.61
C GLY A 260 -23.37 -17.04 -20.15
N LEU A 261 -23.91 -16.07 -19.41
CA LEU A 261 -25.30 -16.08 -18.96
C LEU A 261 -26.26 -16.09 -20.17
N ALA A 262 -26.04 -15.19 -21.14
CA ALA A 262 -26.85 -15.11 -22.35
C ALA A 262 -26.77 -16.40 -23.18
N ALA A 263 -25.56 -16.99 -23.28
CA ALA A 263 -25.35 -18.25 -23.98
C ALA A 263 -26.05 -19.42 -23.27
N LEU A 264 -25.99 -19.48 -21.95
CA LEU A 264 -26.66 -20.50 -21.13
C LEU A 264 -28.18 -20.45 -21.33
N VAL A 265 -28.79 -19.28 -21.20
CA VAL A 265 -30.24 -19.12 -21.36
C VAL A 265 -30.68 -19.44 -22.79
N SER A 266 -29.93 -18.99 -23.79
CA SER A 266 -30.22 -19.29 -25.19
C SER A 266 -30.14 -20.78 -25.50
N GLU A 267 -29.14 -21.49 -24.97
CA GLU A 267 -28.99 -22.93 -25.13
C GLU A 267 -30.09 -23.71 -24.38
N SER A 268 -30.42 -23.29 -23.16
CA SER A 268 -31.51 -23.89 -22.38
C SER A 268 -32.87 -23.70 -23.04
N ASN A 269 -33.16 -22.52 -23.60
CA ASN A 269 -34.38 -22.27 -24.38
C ASN A 269 -34.45 -23.20 -25.60
N ARG A 270 -33.31 -23.42 -26.29
CA ARG A 270 -33.22 -24.34 -27.43
C ARG A 270 -33.50 -25.79 -27.04
N VAL A 271 -32.90 -26.27 -25.94
CA VAL A 271 -33.04 -27.65 -25.47
C VAL A 271 -34.44 -27.92 -24.90
N LEU A 272 -35.01 -26.96 -24.17
CA LEU A 272 -36.30 -27.09 -23.50
C LEU A 272 -37.49 -26.62 -24.36
N ASN A 273 -37.23 -26.12 -25.58
CA ASN A 273 -38.21 -25.59 -26.52
C ASN A 273 -39.17 -24.55 -25.89
N THR A 274 -38.62 -23.62 -25.11
CA THR A 274 -39.37 -22.55 -24.41
C THR A 274 -38.70 -21.20 -24.64
N ASN A 275 -39.51 -20.13 -24.59
CA ASN A 275 -39.01 -18.75 -24.63
C ASN A 275 -39.09 -18.05 -23.25
N GLY A 276 -39.60 -18.74 -22.22
CA GLY A 276 -39.89 -18.16 -20.91
C GLY A 276 -38.68 -17.94 -20.00
N LEU A 277 -37.49 -18.47 -20.33
CA LEU A 277 -36.31 -18.39 -19.44
C LEU A 277 -35.65 -17.00 -19.46
N GLN A 278 -36.11 -16.05 -20.29
CA GLN A 278 -35.62 -14.66 -20.28
C GLN A 278 -35.89 -13.97 -18.93
N CYS A 279 -37.02 -14.27 -18.28
CA CYS A 279 -37.31 -13.77 -16.93
C CYS A 279 -36.29 -14.29 -15.90
N LEU A 280 -35.82 -15.53 -16.06
CA LEU A 280 -34.79 -16.11 -15.20
C LEU A 280 -33.42 -15.49 -15.45
N GLU A 281 -33.11 -15.10 -16.69
CA GLU A 281 -31.89 -14.36 -17.01
C GLU A 281 -31.83 -13.06 -16.21
N TRP A 282 -32.88 -12.25 -16.28
CA TRP A 282 -33.00 -11.00 -15.53
C TRP A 282 -32.97 -11.22 -14.02
N LEU A 283 -33.75 -12.19 -13.52
CA LEU A 283 -33.78 -12.52 -12.11
C LEU A 283 -32.39 -12.92 -11.58
N SER A 284 -31.67 -13.74 -12.35
CA SER A 284 -30.31 -14.17 -11.97
C SER A 284 -29.33 -12.99 -11.95
N ALA A 285 -29.35 -12.13 -12.98
CA ALA A 285 -28.51 -10.94 -13.05
C ALA A 285 -28.77 -10.01 -11.85
N ILE A 286 -30.02 -9.73 -11.55
CA ILE A 286 -30.42 -8.89 -10.41
C ILE A 286 -29.98 -9.52 -9.09
N LEU A 287 -30.20 -10.82 -8.90
CA LEU A 287 -29.84 -11.52 -7.66
C LEU A 287 -28.33 -11.49 -7.41
N PHE A 288 -27.51 -11.75 -8.44
CA PHE A 288 -26.05 -11.68 -8.30
C PHE A 288 -25.57 -10.27 -7.97
N VAL A 289 -26.16 -9.24 -8.58
CA VAL A 289 -25.80 -7.85 -8.30
C VAL A 289 -26.21 -7.44 -6.89
N ILE A 290 -27.43 -7.76 -6.46
CA ILE A 290 -27.90 -7.49 -5.09
C ILE A 290 -27.01 -8.22 -4.07
N TYR A 291 -26.63 -9.47 -4.34
CA TYR A 291 -25.75 -10.23 -3.46
C TYR A 291 -24.37 -9.56 -3.33
N GLN A 292 -23.79 -9.06 -4.44
CA GLN A 292 -22.53 -8.32 -4.41
C GLN A 292 -22.63 -7.03 -3.59
N ILE A 293 -23.70 -6.26 -3.79
CA ILE A 293 -23.96 -5.04 -3.01
C ILE A 293 -24.06 -5.39 -1.52
N TYR A 294 -24.92 -6.33 -1.16
CA TYR A 294 -25.16 -6.73 0.22
C TYR A 294 -23.88 -7.23 0.91
N SER A 295 -23.09 -8.05 0.23
CA SER A 295 -21.89 -8.68 0.81
C SER A 295 -20.75 -7.68 1.01
N ASN A 296 -20.66 -6.64 0.18
CA ASN A 296 -19.52 -5.72 0.16
C ASN A 296 -19.83 -4.34 0.75
N TYR A 297 -21.10 -3.95 0.89
CA TYR A 297 -21.48 -2.59 1.33
C TYR A 297 -20.84 -2.20 2.67
N SER A 298 -20.92 -3.05 3.69
CA SER A 298 -20.37 -2.73 5.02
C SER A 298 -18.85 -2.61 5.05
N ILE A 299 -18.16 -3.32 4.16
CA ILE A 299 -16.70 -3.30 4.03
C ILE A 299 -16.27 -2.05 3.24
N CYS A 300 -17.00 -1.69 2.20
CA CYS A 300 -16.71 -0.55 1.33
C CYS A 300 -17.28 0.78 1.85
N ASP A 301 -18.12 0.77 2.89
CA ASP A 301 -18.58 1.98 3.58
C ASP A 301 -17.44 2.62 4.39
N GLN A 302 -16.80 3.63 3.79
CA GLN A 302 -15.68 4.35 4.38
C GLN A 302 -16.08 5.71 5.00
N ARG A 303 -17.38 5.98 5.21
CA ARG A 303 -17.87 7.30 5.68
C ARG A 303 -17.28 7.77 7.01
N THR A 304 -16.86 6.83 7.86
CA THR A 304 -16.24 7.11 9.17
C THR A 304 -14.74 6.83 9.20
N ASN A 305 -14.12 6.49 8.07
CA ASN A 305 -12.70 6.16 8.05
C ASN A 305 -11.85 7.42 7.93
N TYR A 306 -11.43 7.93 9.09
CA TYR A 306 -10.54 9.10 9.21
C TYR A 306 -9.19 8.71 9.81
N VAL A 307 -8.81 7.43 9.81
CA VAL A 307 -7.63 6.97 10.57
C VAL A 307 -6.31 7.57 10.04
N ILE A 308 -6.12 7.63 8.72
CA ILE A 308 -4.94 8.23 8.10
C ILE A 308 -4.92 9.75 8.29
N ASP A 309 -6.09 10.39 8.22
CA ASP A 309 -6.26 11.82 8.51
C ASP A 309 -5.87 12.15 9.95
N LYS A 310 -6.42 11.40 10.91
CA LYS A 310 -6.08 11.51 12.33
C LYS A 310 -4.61 11.23 12.58
N PHE A 311 -4.02 10.26 11.89
CA PHE A 311 -2.60 9.92 12.01
C PHE A 311 -1.74 11.14 11.64
N ALA A 312 -1.93 11.68 10.44
CA ALA A 312 -1.16 12.82 9.96
C ALA A 312 -1.37 14.06 10.84
N LYS A 313 -2.62 14.38 11.20
CA LYS A 313 -2.93 15.54 12.07
C LYS A 313 -2.29 15.42 13.45
N ASN A 314 -2.30 14.24 14.06
CA ASN A 314 -1.65 14.03 15.37
C ASN A 314 -0.13 14.21 15.27
N LEU A 315 0.50 13.66 14.23
CA LEU A 315 1.95 13.85 14.02
C LEU A 315 2.26 15.33 13.81
N LEU A 316 1.59 16.01 12.89
CA LEU A 316 1.80 17.42 12.59
C LEU A 316 1.53 18.34 13.79
N ALA A 317 0.44 18.11 14.52
CA ALA A 317 0.09 18.92 15.69
C ALA A 317 1.10 18.76 16.84
N SER A 318 1.75 17.60 16.93
CA SER A 318 2.75 17.34 17.97
C SER A 318 4.08 18.04 17.77
N MET A 319 4.38 18.55 16.58
CA MET A 319 5.71 19.07 16.27
C MET A 319 5.90 20.48 16.85
N PRO A 320 7.10 20.83 17.34
CA PRO A 320 7.40 22.20 17.74
C PRO A 320 7.41 23.14 16.53
N HIS A 321 7.45 24.44 16.79
CA HIS A 321 7.50 25.46 15.73
C HIS A 321 8.78 25.32 14.89
N ASP A 322 8.65 25.50 13.57
CA ASP A 322 9.78 25.50 12.62
C ASP A 322 10.64 24.21 12.60
N ALA A 323 10.01 23.07 12.94
CA ALA A 323 10.68 21.77 12.98
C ALA A 323 10.98 21.18 11.58
N ILE A 324 12.06 20.39 11.49
CA ILE A 324 12.38 19.56 10.32
C ILE A 324 11.91 18.14 10.60
N ILE A 325 11.12 17.57 9.69
CA ILE A 325 10.67 16.18 9.73
C ILE A 325 11.31 15.41 8.59
N LEU A 326 12.13 14.43 8.95
CA LEU A 326 12.71 13.44 8.05
C LEU A 326 11.71 12.30 7.85
N LEU A 327 11.06 12.28 6.70
CA LEU A 327 10.04 11.31 6.31
C LEU A 327 10.67 10.01 5.82
N ARG A 328 10.07 8.87 6.17
CA ARG A 328 10.47 7.54 5.71
C ARG A 328 9.26 6.72 5.29
N GLY A 329 9.30 6.15 4.09
CA GLY A 329 8.25 5.29 3.56
C GLY A 329 6.93 6.01 3.24
N ASP A 330 6.00 5.24 2.69
CA ASP A 330 4.77 5.76 2.09
C ASP A 330 3.79 6.36 3.09
N LEU A 331 3.65 5.79 4.29
CA LEU A 331 2.64 6.22 5.25
C LEU A 331 2.86 7.68 5.71
N PRO A 332 3.96 8.03 6.39
CA PRO A 332 4.18 9.41 6.81
C PRO A 332 4.50 10.27 5.59
N GLY A 333 5.17 9.72 4.58
CA GLY A 333 5.47 10.39 3.31
C GLY A 333 4.23 10.99 2.66
N ASN A 334 3.25 10.17 2.29
CA ASN A 334 2.07 10.63 1.56
C ASN A 334 1.07 11.37 2.46
N SER A 335 0.84 10.87 3.69
CA SER A 335 -0.19 11.45 4.58
C SER A 335 0.19 12.85 5.10
N LEU A 336 1.45 13.06 5.52
CA LEU A 336 1.89 14.39 5.98
C LEU A 336 2.00 15.37 4.82
N ARG A 337 2.51 14.94 3.66
CA ARG A 337 2.59 15.81 2.47
C ARG A 337 1.22 16.31 2.02
N TYR A 338 0.20 15.44 1.99
CA TYR A 338 -1.15 15.85 1.64
C TYR A 338 -1.69 16.90 2.64
N MET A 339 -1.62 16.61 3.94
CA MET A 339 -2.11 17.53 4.97
C MET A 339 -1.35 18.86 4.99
N HIS A 340 -0.05 18.84 4.73
CA HIS A 340 0.78 20.02 4.78
C HIS A 340 0.68 20.86 3.49
N TYR A 341 0.84 20.24 2.32
CA TYR A 341 0.90 20.98 1.05
C TYR A 341 -0.46 21.22 0.40
N CYS A 342 -1.44 20.34 0.58
CA CYS A 342 -2.78 20.46 0.00
C CYS A 342 -3.75 21.12 0.98
N GLU A 343 -3.81 20.64 2.23
CA GLU A 343 -4.71 21.20 3.27
C GLU A 343 -4.12 22.41 4.01
N GLY A 344 -2.83 22.72 3.80
CA GLY A 344 -2.18 23.90 4.36
C GLY A 344 -1.90 23.81 5.88
N LEU A 345 -1.86 22.60 6.45
CA LEU A 345 -1.60 22.41 7.87
C LEU A 345 -0.10 22.59 8.20
N ARG A 346 0.17 23.35 9.26
CA ARG A 346 1.54 23.59 9.78
C ARG A 346 2.51 24.07 8.69
N PRO A 347 2.24 25.20 7.99
CA PRO A 347 3.13 25.70 6.93
C PRO A 347 4.53 26.10 7.44
N ASP A 348 4.72 26.14 8.76
CA ASP A 348 5.99 26.45 9.42
C ASP A 348 6.98 25.27 9.45
N ILE A 349 6.53 24.02 9.32
CA ILE A 349 7.44 22.87 9.37
C ILE A 349 8.02 22.54 7.98
N SER A 350 9.15 21.85 7.97
CA SER A 350 9.77 21.36 6.73
C SER A 350 9.71 19.83 6.65
N LEU A 351 9.15 19.31 5.55
CA LEU A 351 9.04 17.88 5.26
C LEU A 351 10.13 17.44 4.28
N VAL A 352 11.14 16.70 4.76
CA VAL A 352 12.29 16.26 3.96
C VAL A 352 12.27 14.74 3.85
N ASP A 353 12.30 14.20 2.63
CA ASP A 353 12.20 12.76 2.42
C ASP A 353 13.58 12.10 2.44
N GLN A 354 13.76 11.14 3.36
CA GLN A 354 15.04 10.48 3.59
C GLN A 354 15.50 9.66 2.39
N GLU A 355 14.58 8.90 1.79
CA GLU A 355 14.91 7.99 0.69
C GLU A 355 15.15 8.80 -0.59
N MET A 356 14.33 9.83 -0.83
CA MET A 356 14.48 10.66 -2.02
C MET A 356 15.80 11.46 -2.00
N MET A 357 16.29 11.90 -0.83
CA MET A 357 17.59 12.59 -0.72
C MET A 357 18.78 11.76 -1.23
N THR A 358 18.63 10.44 -1.37
CA THR A 358 19.66 9.56 -1.93
C THR A 358 19.70 9.59 -3.47
N TYR A 359 18.69 10.16 -4.12
CA TYR A 359 18.60 10.30 -5.58
C TYR A 359 19.22 11.61 -6.05
N GLU A 360 19.92 11.55 -7.19
CA GLU A 360 20.64 12.69 -7.78
C GLU A 360 19.73 13.87 -8.13
N TRP A 361 18.47 13.60 -8.48
CA TRP A 361 17.52 14.64 -8.90
C TRP A 361 16.84 15.38 -7.74
N TYR A 362 16.79 14.80 -6.53
CA TYR A 362 15.88 15.28 -5.48
C TYR A 362 16.23 16.67 -4.97
N LEU A 363 17.43 16.88 -4.41
CA LEU A 363 17.77 18.19 -3.84
C LEU A 363 17.85 19.30 -4.89
N PRO A 364 18.43 19.08 -6.10
CA PRO A 364 18.38 20.07 -7.17
C PRO A 364 16.95 20.54 -7.51
N LYS A 365 15.94 19.66 -7.38
CA LYS A 365 14.53 20.00 -7.63
C LYS A 365 13.81 20.55 -6.41
N MET A 366 14.02 19.95 -5.25
CA MET A 366 13.16 20.11 -4.08
C MET A 366 13.69 21.09 -3.05
N ALA A 367 15.00 21.35 -2.98
CA ALA A 367 15.58 22.19 -1.93
C ALA A 367 15.00 23.61 -1.89
N LYS A 368 14.66 24.18 -3.06
CA LYS A 368 14.02 25.52 -3.13
C LYS A 368 12.60 25.57 -2.57
N HIS A 369 11.94 24.41 -2.45
CA HIS A 369 10.61 24.28 -1.85
C HIS A 369 10.69 23.98 -0.34
N LEU A 370 11.90 23.95 0.23
CA LEU A 370 12.17 23.69 1.64
C LEU A 370 12.87 24.91 2.27
N PRO A 371 12.18 26.08 2.34
CA PRO A 371 12.79 27.29 2.86
C PRO A 371 13.22 27.10 4.32
N GLY A 372 14.44 27.54 4.64
CA GLY A 372 14.99 27.44 5.99
C GLY A 372 15.65 26.10 6.32
N VAL A 373 15.65 25.11 5.42
CA VAL A 373 16.49 23.91 5.55
C VAL A 373 17.78 24.13 4.77
N LYS A 374 18.92 23.92 5.42
CA LYS A 374 20.25 24.03 4.80
C LYS A 374 20.77 22.65 4.43
N PHE A 375 21.16 22.47 3.17
CA PHE A 375 21.77 21.23 2.70
C PHE A 375 23.28 21.47 2.47
N PRO A 376 24.19 20.69 3.09
CA PRO A 376 25.64 20.85 2.89
C PRO A 376 26.13 20.46 1.49
N GLY A 377 25.30 19.76 0.72
CA GLY A 377 25.60 19.34 -0.64
C GLY A 377 24.32 19.04 -1.44
N ASN A 378 24.47 18.31 -2.54
CA ASN A 378 23.42 18.04 -3.51
C ASN A 378 22.82 16.63 -3.41
N ARG A 379 23.41 15.75 -2.59
CA ARG A 379 22.94 14.36 -2.42
C ARG A 379 23.33 13.80 -1.06
N TRP A 380 22.41 13.11 -0.40
CA TRP A 380 22.73 12.38 0.82
C TRP A 380 23.52 11.12 0.48
N ASN A 381 24.72 10.98 1.06
CA ASN A 381 25.52 9.77 1.06
C ASN A 381 26.24 9.62 2.42
N PRO A 382 26.36 8.41 2.99
CA PRO A 382 27.14 8.21 4.22
C PRO A 382 28.62 8.65 4.11
N VAL A 383 29.17 8.65 2.89
CA VAL A 383 30.51 9.11 2.58
C VAL A 383 30.44 10.46 1.86
N GLU A 384 31.09 11.46 2.46
CA GLU A 384 31.21 12.79 1.86
C GLU A 384 32.27 12.82 0.76
N GLY A 385 32.04 13.61 -0.27
CA GLY A 385 32.94 13.75 -1.40
C GLY A 385 32.26 14.37 -2.61
N ILE A 386 32.93 14.28 -3.75
CA ILE A 386 32.40 14.70 -5.05
C ILE A 386 32.26 13.46 -5.90
N LEU A 387 31.03 13.16 -6.33
CA LEU A 387 30.77 12.05 -7.24
C LEU A 387 31.30 12.36 -8.65
N PRO A 388 31.52 11.35 -9.51
CA PRO A 388 31.90 11.58 -10.91
C PRO A 388 30.95 12.51 -11.68
N SER A 389 29.70 12.61 -11.25
CA SER A 389 28.70 13.56 -11.77
C SER A 389 28.94 15.02 -11.36
N GLY A 390 29.95 15.30 -10.53
CA GLY A 390 30.20 16.62 -9.93
C GLY A 390 29.33 16.93 -8.71
N MET A 391 28.47 16.00 -8.30
CA MET A 391 27.60 16.20 -7.14
C MET A 391 28.39 16.09 -5.84
N VAL A 392 28.32 17.15 -5.04
CA VAL A 392 28.80 17.18 -3.66
C VAL A 392 27.86 16.36 -2.78
N THR A 393 28.38 15.35 -2.09
CA THR A 393 27.61 14.55 -1.13
C THR A 393 27.79 15.06 0.29
N PHE A 394 26.78 14.83 1.12
CA PHE A 394 26.83 15.09 2.56
C PHE A 394 26.25 13.91 3.33
N ASN A 395 26.71 13.70 4.56
CA ASN A 395 26.15 12.71 5.47
C ASN A 395 25.15 13.34 6.45
N LEU A 396 24.42 12.51 7.19
CA LEU A 396 23.40 12.96 8.11
C LEU A 396 23.96 13.78 9.27
N TYR A 397 25.15 13.44 9.78
CA TYR A 397 25.80 14.25 10.83
C TYR A 397 25.99 15.70 10.37
N HIS A 398 26.57 15.92 9.19
CA HIS A 398 26.80 17.27 8.68
C HIS A 398 25.49 18.00 8.39
N PHE A 399 24.46 17.30 7.90
CA PHE A 399 23.11 17.88 7.75
C PHE A 399 22.56 18.40 9.08
N LEU A 400 22.71 17.64 10.18
CA LEU A 400 22.25 18.06 11.50
C LEU A 400 23.06 19.24 12.02
N GLU A 401 24.39 19.25 11.83
CA GLU A 401 25.26 20.36 12.26
C GLU A 401 24.90 21.69 11.61
N VAL A 402 24.63 21.71 10.30
CA VAL A 402 24.25 22.97 9.61
C VAL A 402 22.84 23.44 9.95
N ASN A 403 21.98 22.53 10.43
CA ASN A 403 20.60 22.81 10.84
C ASN A 403 20.40 22.79 12.37
N LYS A 404 21.46 22.85 13.18
CA LYS A 404 21.40 22.70 14.65
C LYS A 404 20.48 23.68 15.40
N LEU A 405 20.07 24.77 14.74
CA LEU A 405 19.12 25.74 15.29
C LEU A 405 17.66 25.29 15.18
N LYS A 406 17.37 24.25 14.38
CA LYS A 406 16.04 23.67 14.19
C LYS A 406 15.97 22.29 14.83
N GLU A 407 14.84 21.99 15.45
CA GLU A 407 14.60 20.65 15.97
C GLU A 407 14.28 19.68 14.82
N THR A 408 15.02 18.57 14.77
CA THR A 408 14.87 17.57 13.71
C THR A 408 14.28 16.28 14.26
N PHE A 409 13.26 15.77 13.57
CA PHE A 409 12.54 14.56 13.93
C PHE A 409 12.59 13.55 12.78
N VAL A 410 12.61 12.26 13.11
CA VAL A 410 12.46 11.16 12.14
C VAL A 410 11.14 10.44 12.45
N CYS A 411 10.27 10.28 11.45
CA CYS A 411 8.98 9.61 11.66
C CYS A 411 9.00 8.19 11.09
N ILE A 412 8.63 7.20 11.92
CA ILE A 412 8.74 5.77 11.59
C ILE A 412 10.20 5.37 11.28
N GLY A 413 11.12 5.96 12.05
CA GLY A 413 12.53 5.57 12.05
C GLY A 413 13.41 6.30 11.04
N ILE A 414 14.70 6.08 11.23
CA ILE A 414 15.79 6.67 10.46
C ILE A 414 16.32 5.67 9.42
N HIS A 415 16.78 6.17 8.28
CA HIS A 415 17.45 5.33 7.27
C HIS A 415 18.73 4.70 7.86
N GLU A 416 18.82 3.36 7.83
CA GLU A 416 19.90 2.62 8.50
C GLU A 416 21.26 2.71 7.79
N GLY A 417 21.27 3.09 6.51
CA GLY A 417 22.48 3.14 5.69
C GLY A 417 23.49 4.22 6.09
N ASP A 418 23.12 5.17 6.97
CA ASP A 418 24.02 6.23 7.44
C ASP A 418 24.15 6.22 8.98
N PRO A 419 25.25 5.70 9.53
CA PRO A 419 25.49 5.70 10.98
C PRO A 419 26.21 6.96 11.48
N THR A 420 26.55 7.93 10.63
CA THR A 420 27.43 9.06 10.99
C THR A 420 26.90 9.92 12.15
N TRP A 421 25.58 10.06 12.25
CA TRP A 421 24.91 10.80 13.33
C TRP A 421 25.11 10.18 14.72
N LYS A 422 25.28 8.85 14.81
CA LYS A 422 25.30 8.11 16.10
C LYS A 422 26.44 8.51 17.04
N LYS A 423 27.47 9.17 16.52
CA LYS A 423 28.63 9.62 17.32
C LYS A 423 28.26 10.78 18.26
N ASN A 424 27.40 11.67 17.78
CA ASN A 424 27.13 12.96 18.44
C ASN A 424 25.64 13.20 18.68
N TYR A 425 24.76 12.32 18.20
CA TYR A 425 23.31 12.43 18.36
C TYR A 425 22.72 11.12 18.87
N SER A 426 21.60 11.25 19.57
CA SER A 426 20.75 10.17 20.06
C SER A 426 19.31 10.37 19.60
N LEU A 427 18.54 9.29 19.54
CA LEU A 427 17.11 9.32 19.20
C LEU A 427 16.29 9.24 20.47
N TRP A 428 15.52 10.29 20.77
CA TRP A 428 14.60 10.32 21.90
C TRP A 428 13.16 10.17 21.41
N PRO A 429 12.35 9.31 22.03
CA PRO A 429 11.03 8.98 21.50
C PRO A 429 10.06 10.17 21.55
N TRP A 430 9.34 10.38 20.44
CA TRP A 430 8.31 11.40 20.25
C TRP A 430 7.06 10.79 19.61
N GLY A 431 6.46 9.82 20.30
CA GLY A 431 5.34 9.04 19.78
C GLY A 431 5.75 8.13 18.61
N SER A 432 5.16 8.30 17.43
CA SER A 432 5.50 7.55 16.22
C SER A 432 6.78 8.08 15.56
N CYS A 433 7.23 9.27 15.97
CA CYS A 433 8.49 9.85 15.56
C CYS A 433 9.53 9.76 16.68
N ASP A 434 10.76 10.14 16.38
CA ASP A 434 11.87 10.22 17.32
C ASP A 434 12.60 11.55 17.06
N LYS A 435 12.94 12.28 18.12
CA LYS A 435 13.70 13.53 18.08
C LYS A 435 15.19 13.21 18.00
N LEU A 436 15.91 13.84 17.07
CA LEU A 436 17.37 13.80 17.04
C LEU A 436 17.90 14.84 18.02
N VAL A 437 18.61 14.36 19.05
CA VAL A 437 19.10 15.18 20.17
C VAL A 437 20.62 15.03 20.28
N SER A 438 21.34 16.15 20.37
CA SER A 438 22.79 16.14 20.61
C SER A 438 23.12 15.36 21.88
N SER A 439 24.17 14.53 21.81
CA SER A 439 24.69 13.74 22.94
C SER A 439 25.22 14.60 24.09
N GLU A 440 25.42 15.91 23.88
CA GLU A 440 25.78 16.87 24.93
C GLU A 440 24.60 17.21 25.86
N ILE A 441 23.36 16.97 25.41
CA ILE A 441 22.16 17.28 26.17
C ILE A 441 21.87 16.13 27.14
N VAL A 442 21.79 16.46 28.43
CA VAL A 442 21.47 15.50 29.49
C VAL A 442 19.99 15.14 29.43
N PHE A 443 19.68 13.84 29.41
CA PHE A 443 18.31 13.35 29.44
C PHE A 443 17.68 13.50 30.83
N ASN A 444 16.54 14.20 30.91
CA ASN A 444 15.71 14.27 32.11
C ASN A 444 14.46 13.38 31.95
N PRO A 445 14.37 12.22 32.64
CA PRO A 445 13.25 11.31 32.50
C PRO A 445 11.90 11.92 32.87
N GLU A 446 11.81 12.66 33.96
CA GLU A 446 10.52 13.18 34.45
C GLU A 446 9.90 14.22 33.50
N GLU A 447 10.74 15.13 33.01
CA GLU A 447 10.34 16.14 32.03
C GLU A 447 9.93 15.47 30.72
N TRP A 448 10.72 14.51 30.23
CA TRP A 448 10.42 13.81 28.98
C TRP A 448 9.15 12.97 29.07
N ILE A 449 8.89 12.31 30.22
CA ILE A 449 7.64 11.60 30.47
C ILE A 449 6.47 12.57 30.40
N LYS A 450 6.56 13.72 31.07
CA LYS A 450 5.48 14.72 31.07
C LYS A 450 5.18 15.23 29.66
N LEU A 451 6.22 15.50 28.87
CA LEU A 451 6.11 15.92 27.48
C LEU A 451 5.48 14.83 26.59
N THR A 452 5.87 13.58 26.79
CA THR A 452 5.51 12.49 25.87
C THR A 452 4.24 11.70 26.23
N ARG A 453 3.71 11.87 27.45
CA ARG A 453 2.60 11.04 27.97
C ARG A 453 1.33 11.07 27.10
N ASN A 454 0.97 12.23 26.56
CA ASN A 454 -0.28 12.44 25.81
C ASN A 454 -0.04 13.17 24.48
N ILE A 455 1.04 12.82 23.76
CA ILE A 455 1.39 13.48 22.47
C ILE A 455 0.25 13.37 21.46
N TYR A 456 -0.43 12.22 21.42
CA TYR A 456 -1.48 11.96 20.44
C TYR A 456 -2.85 11.76 21.09
N ASN A 457 -3.86 12.40 20.51
CA ASN A 457 -5.26 12.10 20.77
C ASN A 457 -5.75 10.98 19.84
N TRP A 458 -5.31 9.75 20.13
CA TRP A 458 -5.63 8.57 19.33
C TRP A 458 -6.74 7.73 19.96
N THR A 459 -7.90 7.70 19.30
CA THR A 459 -9.14 7.05 19.78
C THR A 459 -9.50 5.77 19.04
N GLU A 460 -8.71 5.34 18.05
CA GLU A 460 -9.02 4.17 17.23
C GLU A 460 -8.66 2.88 17.96
N ASP A 461 -9.62 1.96 18.06
CA ASP A 461 -9.43 0.65 18.70
C ASP A 461 -8.34 -0.17 18.01
N TYR A 462 -7.66 -0.99 18.80
CA TYR A 462 -6.60 -1.87 18.31
C TYR A 462 -7.17 -3.01 17.47
N GLY A 463 -6.54 -3.32 16.33
CA GLY A 463 -6.94 -4.46 15.49
C GLY A 463 -8.26 -4.27 14.72
N ARG A 464 -8.80 -3.05 14.69
CA ARG A 464 -10.05 -2.72 13.99
C ARG A 464 -9.98 -2.91 12.46
N PHE A 465 -8.80 -2.68 11.87
CA PHE A 465 -8.63 -2.60 10.42
C PHE A 465 -8.06 -3.90 9.83
N ALA A 466 -8.33 -4.15 8.55
CA ALA A 466 -7.82 -5.32 7.86
C ALA A 466 -6.28 -5.30 7.80
N PRO A 467 -5.56 -6.39 8.12
CA PRO A 467 -4.10 -6.40 8.15
C PRO A 467 -3.41 -6.02 6.83
N SER A 468 -4.11 -6.14 5.69
CA SER A 468 -3.61 -5.76 4.36
C SER A 468 -3.75 -4.28 4.03
N SER A 469 -4.24 -3.46 4.96
CA SER A 469 -4.58 -2.04 4.74
C SER A 469 -3.57 -1.10 5.39
N TRP A 470 -3.43 0.10 4.81
CA TRP A 470 -2.60 1.17 5.40
C TRP A 470 -3.19 1.68 6.71
N GLU A 471 -4.51 1.59 6.88
CA GLU A 471 -5.22 1.89 8.12
C GLU A 471 -4.75 1.02 9.28
N SER A 472 -4.52 -0.27 9.02
CA SER A 472 -3.95 -1.18 10.02
C SER A 472 -2.51 -0.80 10.36
N VAL A 473 -1.71 -0.40 9.38
CA VAL A 473 -0.32 0.05 9.61
C VAL A 473 -0.32 1.33 10.47
N ALA A 474 -1.10 2.33 10.09
CA ALA A 474 -1.21 3.58 10.86
C ALA A 474 -1.73 3.35 12.28
N ASN A 475 -2.72 2.46 12.45
CA ASN A 475 -3.22 2.12 13.77
C ASN A 475 -2.15 1.41 14.61
N GLU A 476 -1.45 0.42 14.07
CA GLU A 476 -0.35 -0.27 14.74
C GLU A 476 0.74 0.72 15.16
N GLU A 477 1.18 1.61 14.28
CA GLU A 477 2.19 2.64 14.57
C GLU A 477 1.78 3.56 15.72
N MET A 478 0.52 3.99 15.77
CA MET A 478 0.00 4.84 16.84
C MET A 478 -0.16 4.08 18.16
N TRP A 479 -0.46 2.78 18.10
CA TRP A 479 -0.45 1.93 19.28
C TRP A 479 0.98 1.74 19.79
N GLN A 480 1.92 1.29 18.96
CA GLN A 480 3.32 1.09 19.35
C GLN A 480 3.99 2.39 19.86
N ALA A 481 3.62 3.56 19.33
CA ALA A 481 4.06 4.87 19.80
C ALA A 481 3.95 5.06 21.33
N ARG A 482 2.91 4.49 21.96
CA ARG A 482 2.68 4.61 23.41
C ARG A 482 3.77 3.95 24.24
N MET A 483 4.41 2.91 23.71
CA MET A 483 5.43 2.13 24.40
C MET A 483 6.85 2.66 24.17
N LYS A 484 7.06 3.60 23.24
CA LYS A 484 8.41 4.06 22.91
C LYS A 484 9.11 4.74 24.08
N THR A 485 8.43 5.64 24.81
CA THR A 485 9.02 6.31 26.00
C THR A 485 9.43 5.32 27.09
N PRO A 486 8.55 4.44 27.61
CA PRO A 486 8.97 3.48 28.64
C PRO A 486 10.04 2.51 28.15
N PHE A 487 10.01 2.11 26.87
CA PHE A 487 11.04 1.27 26.28
C PHE A 487 12.41 1.96 26.23
N PHE A 488 12.44 3.23 25.81
CA PHE A 488 13.66 4.03 25.80
C PHE A 488 14.25 4.18 27.20
N ILE A 489 13.43 4.57 28.20
CA ILE A 489 13.87 4.73 29.59
C ILE A 489 14.39 3.40 30.16
N PHE A 490 13.71 2.29 29.85
CA PHE A 490 14.15 0.96 30.25
C PHE A 490 15.53 0.62 29.65
N ASN A 491 15.75 0.89 28.35
CA ASN A 491 17.04 0.64 27.70
C ASN A 491 18.15 1.54 28.26
N LEU A 492 17.83 2.78 28.63
CA LEU A 492 18.80 3.63 29.34
C LEU A 492 19.24 2.97 30.65
N ALA A 493 18.31 2.39 31.42
CA ALA A 493 18.62 1.70 32.67
C ALA A 493 19.53 0.47 32.49
N GLU A 494 19.42 -0.25 31.36
CA GLU A 494 20.29 -1.38 31.03
C GLU A 494 21.74 -0.95 30.67
N THR A 495 22.00 0.35 30.50
CA THR A 495 23.35 0.84 30.18
C THR A 495 24.33 0.57 31.32
N ALA A 496 25.43 -0.13 31.03
CA ALA A 496 26.34 -0.65 32.04
C ALA A 496 26.93 0.44 32.96
N SER A 497 27.21 1.63 32.43
CA SER A 497 27.93 2.73 33.09
C SER A 497 27.12 3.54 34.12
N LEU A 498 25.82 3.31 34.28
CA LEU A 498 24.99 4.12 35.18
C LEU A 498 25.13 3.69 36.66
N PRO A 499 25.17 4.66 37.60
CA PRO A 499 25.09 4.38 39.05
C PRO A 499 23.83 3.58 39.43
N SER A 500 23.94 2.69 40.41
CA SER A 500 22.84 1.78 40.80
C SER A 500 21.55 2.49 41.20
N ASN A 501 21.64 3.64 41.89
CA ASN A 501 20.48 4.45 42.27
C ASN A 501 19.77 5.05 41.04
N VAL A 502 20.53 5.53 40.04
CA VAL A 502 19.97 6.06 38.80
C VAL A 502 19.30 4.96 37.99
N LYS A 503 19.92 3.77 37.91
CA LYS A 503 19.30 2.60 37.27
C LYS A 503 17.97 2.26 37.91
N ALA A 504 17.92 2.20 39.23
CA ALA A 504 16.70 1.83 39.94
C ALA A 504 15.56 2.85 39.75
N GLN A 505 15.89 4.15 39.73
CA GLN A 505 14.95 5.20 39.37
C GLN A 505 14.41 5.04 37.94
N LEU A 506 15.27 4.81 36.95
CA LEU A 506 14.87 4.61 35.56
C LEU A 506 13.97 3.37 35.38
N TYR A 507 14.32 2.24 36.01
CA TYR A 507 13.45 1.06 36.02
C TYR A 507 12.10 1.34 36.68
N THR A 508 12.07 2.12 37.77
CA THR A 508 10.83 2.51 38.44
C THR A 508 9.94 3.34 37.53
N TYR A 509 10.51 4.34 36.82
CA TYR A 509 9.74 5.12 35.84
C TYR A 509 9.20 4.23 34.71
N ALA A 510 10.04 3.38 34.10
CA ALA A 510 9.62 2.48 33.03
C ALA A 510 8.52 1.50 33.50
N TYR A 511 8.67 0.90 34.68
CA TYR A 511 7.68 0.01 35.29
C TYR A 511 6.33 0.71 35.48
N ASN A 512 6.32 1.90 36.05
CA ASN A 512 5.09 2.66 36.31
C ASN A 512 4.35 3.00 35.01
N LEU A 513 5.09 3.43 33.98
CA LEU A 513 4.53 3.72 32.66
C LEU A 513 3.97 2.48 31.98
N TYR A 514 4.71 1.36 31.97
CA TYR A 514 4.22 0.12 31.40
C TYR A 514 2.96 -0.39 32.10
N LYS A 515 2.95 -0.33 33.44
CA LYS A 515 1.78 -0.70 34.24
C LYS A 515 0.57 0.15 33.85
N GLU A 516 0.72 1.48 33.81
CA GLU A 516 -0.36 2.38 33.41
C GLU A 516 -0.90 2.02 32.02
N ILE A 517 -0.02 1.90 31.03
CA ILE A 517 -0.38 1.66 29.63
C ILE A 517 -1.10 0.31 29.44
N VAL A 518 -0.57 -0.77 30.03
CA VAL A 518 -1.12 -2.12 29.92
C VAL A 518 -2.48 -2.24 30.62
N TYR A 519 -2.68 -1.54 31.74
CA TYR A 519 -3.94 -1.61 32.49
C TYR A 519 -5.01 -0.62 32.01
N LEU A 520 -4.65 0.43 31.27
CA LEU A 520 -5.59 1.42 30.76
C LEU A 520 -6.53 0.85 29.68
N ARG A 521 -6.09 -0.14 28.91
CA ARG A 521 -6.81 -0.66 27.74
C ARG A 521 -6.91 -2.18 27.80
N LYS A 522 -8.12 -2.71 27.58
CA LYS A 522 -8.39 -4.15 27.62
C LYS A 522 -7.74 -4.90 26.44
N GLU A 523 -7.75 -4.28 25.26
CA GLU A 523 -7.15 -4.80 24.04
C GLU A 523 -6.01 -3.89 23.60
N HIS A 524 -4.87 -4.50 23.30
CA HIS A 524 -3.64 -3.81 22.95
C HIS A 524 -2.66 -4.77 22.26
N PRO A 525 -1.59 -4.28 21.62
CA PRO A 525 -0.57 -5.13 21.01
C PRO A 525 0.01 -6.18 21.95
N VAL A 526 0.25 -7.38 21.43
CA VAL A 526 0.65 -8.56 22.23
C VAL A 526 2.02 -8.35 22.89
N ASN A 527 2.95 -7.70 22.19
CA ASN A 527 4.31 -7.41 22.67
C ASN A 527 4.32 -6.57 23.97
N TRP A 528 3.25 -5.84 24.28
CA TRP A 528 3.17 -5.06 25.51
C TRP A 528 3.23 -5.93 26.76
N HIS A 529 2.64 -7.12 26.73
CA HIS A 529 2.71 -8.06 27.84
C HIS A 529 4.15 -8.50 28.10
N LYS A 530 4.93 -8.76 27.05
CA LYS A 530 6.35 -9.14 27.17
C LYS A 530 7.16 -8.00 27.79
N ASN A 531 7.00 -6.77 27.29
CA ASN A 531 7.73 -5.61 27.79
C ASN A 531 7.42 -5.32 29.27
N TYR A 532 6.14 -5.37 29.66
CA TYR A 532 5.76 -5.17 31.05
C TYR A 532 6.24 -6.29 31.97
N ALA A 533 6.19 -7.56 31.53
CA ALA A 533 6.72 -8.68 32.31
C ALA A 533 8.23 -8.55 32.56
N ILE A 534 9.00 -8.12 31.54
CA ILE A 534 10.44 -7.86 31.69
C ILE A 534 10.68 -6.71 32.69
N ALA A 535 9.89 -5.63 32.63
CA ALA A 535 9.99 -4.54 33.58
C ALA A 535 9.68 -4.99 35.03
N CYS A 536 8.66 -5.82 35.24
CA CYS A 536 8.36 -6.42 36.54
C CYS A 536 9.51 -7.30 37.06
N GLU A 537 10.13 -8.10 36.19
CA GLU A 537 11.30 -8.93 36.54
C GLU A 537 12.48 -8.07 36.98
N ARG A 538 12.81 -7.00 36.25
CA ARG A 538 13.87 -6.07 36.66
C ARG A 538 13.59 -5.41 38.01
N MET A 539 12.36 -4.95 38.22
CA MET A 539 11.93 -4.38 39.51
C MET A 539 12.09 -5.39 40.66
N LEU A 540 11.79 -6.67 40.42
CA LEU A 540 11.94 -7.72 41.43
C LEU A 540 13.41 -7.90 41.85
N ARG A 541 14.34 -7.82 40.89
CA ARG A 541 15.78 -8.02 41.15
C ARG A 541 16.43 -6.84 41.87
N LEU A 542 15.91 -5.61 41.70
CA LEU A 542 16.43 -4.40 42.37
C LEU A 542 16.19 -4.39 43.88
N ARG A 543 15.17 -5.11 44.38
CA ARG A 543 14.78 -5.18 45.82
C ARG A 543 14.56 -3.81 46.48
N GLU A 544 14.23 -2.76 45.72
CA GLU A 544 13.96 -1.44 46.29
C GLU A 544 12.59 -1.34 46.98
N ARG A 545 12.52 -0.49 48.02
CA ARG A 545 11.34 -0.25 48.86
C ARG A 545 10.23 0.44 48.06
N GLY A 546 9.39 -0.31 47.37
CA GLY A 546 8.23 0.27 46.68
C GLY A 546 7.21 -0.70 46.10
N ALA A 547 7.61 -1.92 45.72
CA ALA A 547 6.72 -2.92 45.14
C ALA A 547 6.85 -4.27 45.85
N ASP A 548 5.71 -4.89 46.19
CA ASP A 548 5.68 -6.22 46.83
C ASP A 548 6.28 -7.27 45.87
N PRO A 549 7.36 -7.97 46.27
CA PRO A 549 7.97 -9.04 45.46
C PRO A 549 6.97 -10.09 44.99
N GLU A 550 5.95 -10.40 45.80
CA GLU A 550 4.90 -11.36 45.41
C GLU A 550 4.05 -10.84 44.25
N VAL A 551 3.71 -9.55 44.27
CA VAL A 551 2.93 -8.89 43.22
C VAL A 551 3.73 -8.85 41.93
N LEU A 552 4.99 -8.39 41.98
CA LEU A 552 5.86 -8.33 40.81
C LEU A 552 6.02 -9.70 40.15
N LEU A 553 6.27 -10.73 40.95
CA LEU A 553 6.46 -12.09 40.47
C LEU A 553 5.17 -12.68 39.87
N SER A 554 4.02 -12.41 40.50
CA SER A 554 2.71 -12.80 39.98
C SER A 554 2.40 -12.12 38.64
N GLU A 555 2.70 -10.82 38.53
CA GLU A 555 2.50 -10.03 37.31
C GLU A 555 3.42 -10.48 36.18
N THR A 556 4.71 -10.75 36.45
CA THR A 556 5.65 -11.31 35.46
C THR A 556 5.14 -12.63 34.90
N ILE A 557 4.71 -13.55 35.77
CA ILE A 557 4.18 -14.86 35.35
C ILE A 557 2.90 -14.69 34.52
N ARG A 558 1.99 -13.83 34.96
CA ARG A 558 0.73 -13.56 34.28
C ARG A 558 0.97 -13.04 32.86
N HIS A 559 1.79 -12.01 32.72
CA HIS A 559 1.97 -11.35 31.43
C HIS A 559 2.83 -12.15 30.45
N PHE A 560 3.86 -12.87 30.91
CA PHE A 560 4.53 -13.84 30.03
C PHE A 560 3.60 -14.96 29.58
N ARG A 561 2.70 -15.46 30.44
CA ARG A 561 1.71 -16.45 30.01
C ARG A 561 0.79 -15.90 28.93
N LEU A 562 0.25 -14.69 29.11
CA LEU A 562 -0.59 -14.02 28.11
C LEU A 562 0.16 -13.80 26.78
N TYR A 563 1.44 -13.44 26.85
CA TYR A 563 2.30 -13.33 25.68
C TYR A 563 2.44 -14.67 24.94
N THR A 564 2.83 -15.73 25.64
CA THR A 564 3.04 -17.07 25.03
C THR A 564 1.77 -17.67 24.44
N GLN A 565 0.59 -17.29 24.94
CA GLN A 565 -0.70 -17.74 24.40
C GLN A 565 -1.05 -17.08 23.07
N LYS A 566 -0.61 -15.83 22.86
CA LYS A 566 -1.00 -15.00 21.71
C LYS A 566 0.09 -14.90 20.65
N ALA A 567 1.38 -14.99 21.01
CA ALA A 567 2.52 -14.84 20.10
C ALA A 567 3.10 -16.20 19.68
N GLN A 568 2.38 -16.98 18.87
CA GLN A 568 2.72 -18.38 18.55
C GLN A 568 4.01 -18.58 17.74
N ASN A 569 4.51 -17.54 17.07
CA ASN A 569 5.66 -17.62 16.16
C ASN A 569 6.91 -16.87 16.66
N ASP A 570 6.99 -16.47 17.94
CA ASP A 570 8.18 -15.78 18.48
C ASP A 570 9.32 -16.80 18.75
N PRO A 571 10.53 -16.61 18.19
CA PRO A 571 11.69 -17.47 18.48
C PRO A 571 12.06 -17.54 19.97
N GLN A 572 11.69 -16.54 20.78
CA GLN A 572 11.99 -16.47 22.21
C GLN A 572 10.99 -17.24 23.09
N LEU A 573 9.98 -17.91 22.52
CA LEU A 573 8.98 -18.65 23.30
C LEU A 573 9.57 -19.75 24.18
N ALA A 574 10.61 -20.43 23.70
CA ALA A 574 11.30 -21.49 24.45
C ALA A 574 11.93 -20.93 25.72
N ASP A 575 12.66 -19.83 25.60
CA ASP A 575 13.33 -19.16 26.72
C ASP A 575 12.32 -18.60 27.73
N ILE A 576 11.24 -17.97 27.25
CA ILE A 576 10.15 -17.47 28.10
C ILE A 576 9.50 -18.62 28.86
N SER A 577 9.32 -19.79 28.23
CA SER A 577 8.73 -20.97 28.87
C SER A 577 9.62 -21.54 29.98
N VAL A 578 10.94 -21.52 29.80
CA VAL A 578 11.91 -21.90 30.84
C VAL A 578 11.87 -20.91 31.99
N ALA A 579 11.90 -19.61 31.70
CA ALA A 579 11.79 -18.55 32.70
C ALA A 579 10.49 -18.67 33.53
N LEU A 580 9.35 -18.95 32.88
CA LEU A 580 8.07 -19.15 33.55
C LEU A 580 8.10 -20.31 34.58
N LYS A 581 8.81 -21.40 34.28
CA LYS A 581 8.96 -22.52 35.24
C LYS A 581 9.76 -22.09 36.47
N HIS A 582 10.83 -21.32 36.28
CA HIS A 582 11.65 -20.81 37.37
C HIS A 582 10.87 -19.83 38.25
N LEU A 583 10.22 -18.84 37.64
CA LEU A 583 9.46 -17.79 38.34
C LEU A 583 8.30 -18.38 39.18
N ARG A 584 7.64 -19.44 38.70
CA ARG A 584 6.59 -20.14 39.48
C ARG A 584 7.13 -20.82 40.74
N LYS A 585 8.32 -21.43 40.66
CA LYS A 585 8.97 -22.03 41.83
C LYS A 585 9.37 -20.96 42.85
N GLU A 586 9.91 -19.84 42.37
CA GLU A 586 10.24 -18.67 43.19
C GLU A 586 8.99 -18.14 43.92
N LEU A 587 7.83 -18.10 43.24
CA LEU A 587 6.58 -17.60 43.84
C LEU A 587 6.04 -18.55 44.91
N GLN A 588 6.13 -19.85 44.66
CA GLN A 588 5.73 -20.85 45.63
C GLN A 588 6.62 -20.82 46.88
N SER A 589 7.94 -20.67 46.70
CA SER A 589 8.88 -20.52 47.82
C SER A 589 8.57 -19.27 48.65
N LEU A 590 8.33 -18.13 48.00
CA LEU A 590 8.03 -16.87 48.67
C LEU A 590 6.71 -16.93 49.46
N ARG A 591 5.67 -17.56 48.90
CA ARG A 591 4.40 -17.80 49.61
C ARG A 591 4.55 -18.73 50.79
N ASN A 592 5.34 -19.80 50.64
CA ASN A 592 5.63 -20.72 51.73
C ASN A 592 6.38 -20.04 52.89
N MET A 593 7.30 -19.12 52.58
CA MET A 593 8.02 -18.33 53.60
C MET A 593 7.16 -17.25 54.28
N LYS A 594 6.10 -16.76 53.64
CA LYS A 594 5.14 -15.81 54.27
C LYS A 594 4.09 -16.54 55.14
N ASN A 595 3.78 -17.80 54.82
CA ASN A 595 2.72 -18.59 55.45
C ASN A 595 3.21 -19.55 56.55
N GLY A 596 4.52 -19.74 56.70
CA GLY A 596 5.15 -20.49 57.78
C GLY A 596 5.97 -19.57 58.65
#